data_AF-A0A9N9H0M6-F1
#
_entry.id   AF-A0A9N9H0M6-F1
#
_cell.length_a   1.000
_cell.length_b   1.000
_cell.length_c   1.000
_cell.angle_alpha   90.00
_cell.angle_beta   90.00
_cell.angle_gamma   90.00
#
_symmetry.space_group_name_H-M   'P 1'
#
loop_
_entity.id
_entity.type
_entity.pdbx_description
1 polymer ?
#
loop_
_entity_poly.entity_id
_entity_poly.type
_entity_poly.pdbx_seq_one_letter_code
_entity_poly.pdbx_strand_id
1 'polypeptide(L)'
;MRFHQRCDDIVFADLNPSEDYKSSVLSGLRPDIIMEICSRALSFWTYQTTQEACFQEMMYKSLEDKYTQLEKQVQSLMRDAQSEVTTLQKDMELEKRKTHDLAEQLQEKGRQFSKLQLMYDKLKRRSLVPAIQQTVNNTTGICPIGQLPIPQDYLAMREQTPFSSGISSNGKRTTDGNDMNPNFQQKGA
;
A
#
# COMPACT_ATOMS: atom_id res chain seq x y z
N MET A 1 -61.75 0.22 38.86
CA MET A 1 -61.39 1.26 37.89
C MET A 1 -61.44 0.65 36.50
N ARG A 2 -62.46 0.95 35.70
CA ARG A 2 -62.47 0.56 34.28
C ARG A 2 -61.61 1.59 33.54
N PHE A 3 -60.48 1.16 33.01
CA PHE A 3 -59.72 1.95 32.05
C PHE A 3 -60.61 2.11 30.82
N HIS A 4 -61.16 3.31 30.62
CA HIS A 4 -61.65 3.73 29.32
C HIS A 4 -60.42 3.84 28.43
N GLN A 5 -60.08 2.74 27.75
CA GLN A 5 -59.15 2.78 26.63
C GLN A 5 -59.77 3.74 25.61
N ARG A 6 -59.17 4.90 25.44
CA ARG A 6 -59.61 5.85 24.43
C ARG A 6 -59.31 5.23 23.07
N CYS A 7 -60.33 4.83 22.33
CA CYS A 7 -60.23 4.33 20.96
C CYS A 7 -59.76 5.41 19.96
N ASP A 8 -59.43 6.61 20.44
CA ASP A 8 -58.92 7.76 19.68
C ASP A 8 -57.39 7.75 19.52
N ASP A 9 -56.68 6.78 20.10
CA ASP A 9 -55.23 6.69 19.94
C ASP A 9 -54.87 6.26 18.51
N ILE A 10 -54.19 7.15 17.79
CA ILE A 10 -53.82 6.99 16.37
C ILE A 10 -52.96 5.75 16.12
N VAL A 11 -52.27 5.26 17.15
CA VAL A 11 -51.44 4.04 17.09
C VAL A 11 -52.29 2.77 17.02
N PHE A 12 -53.55 2.84 17.47
CA PHE A 12 -54.50 1.71 17.50
C PHE A 12 -55.65 1.86 16.51
N ALA A 13 -55.62 2.89 15.65
CA ALA A 13 -56.62 3.08 14.61
C ALA A 13 -56.47 1.99 13.54
N ASP A 14 -57.52 1.20 13.34
CA ASP A 14 -57.60 0.26 12.23
C ASP A 14 -57.63 1.06 10.92
N LEU A 15 -56.54 0.95 10.14
CA LEU A 15 -56.34 1.69 8.89
C LEU A 15 -57.29 1.24 7.77
N ASN A 16 -58.04 0.15 8.00
CA ASN A 16 -59.01 -0.37 7.05
C ASN A 16 -60.35 -0.74 7.75
N PRO A 17 -61.16 0.27 8.14
CA PRO A 17 -62.43 0.02 8.80
C PRO A 17 -63.45 -0.67 7.89
N SER A 18 -64.41 -1.40 8.47
CA SER A 18 -65.51 -2.04 7.73
C SER A 18 -66.48 -1.02 7.10
N GLU A 19 -67.18 -1.43 6.05
CA GLU A 19 -68.17 -0.58 5.37
C GLU A 19 -69.33 -0.13 6.29
N ASP A 20 -69.75 -1.01 7.21
CA ASP A 20 -70.77 -0.67 8.20
C ASP A 20 -70.30 0.42 9.16
N TYR A 21 -69.02 0.41 9.55
CA TYR A 21 -68.43 1.45 10.38
C TYR A 21 -68.35 2.78 9.64
N LYS A 22 -67.89 2.77 8.37
CA LYS A 22 -67.87 3.98 7.52
C LYS A 22 -69.27 4.58 7.39
N SER A 23 -70.27 3.74 7.11
CA SER A 23 -71.68 4.16 6.99
C SER A 23 -72.22 4.75 8.30
N SER A 24 -71.88 4.14 9.44
CA SER A 24 -72.26 4.63 10.77
C SER A 24 -71.67 6.01 11.07
N VAL A 25 -70.37 6.21 10.82
CA VAL A 25 -69.67 7.49 11.08
C VAL A 25 -70.16 8.63 10.18
N LEU A 26 -70.56 8.33 8.94
CA LEU A 26 -71.08 9.33 8.01
C LEU A 26 -72.57 9.66 8.23
N SER A 27 -73.31 8.80 8.92
CA SER A 27 -74.75 8.97 9.11
C SER A 27 -75.07 10.26 9.89
N GLY A 28 -76.05 11.02 9.41
CA GLY A 28 -76.47 12.28 10.02
C GLY A 28 -75.56 13.49 9.77
N LEU A 29 -74.40 13.31 9.11
CA LEU A 29 -73.55 14.43 8.69
C LEU A 29 -74.08 15.08 7.42
N ARG A 30 -73.97 16.41 7.36
CA ARG A 30 -74.24 17.17 6.13
C ARG A 30 -73.14 16.93 5.09
N PRO A 31 -73.46 16.93 3.78
CA PRO A 31 -72.46 16.79 2.72
C PRO A 31 -71.31 17.80 2.83
N ASP A 32 -71.59 19.05 3.22
CA ASP A 32 -70.57 20.09 3.41
C ASP A 32 -69.49 19.68 4.42
N ILE A 33 -69.91 19.10 5.55
CA ILE A 33 -69.01 18.67 6.63
C ILE A 33 -68.17 17.46 6.19
N ILE A 34 -68.77 16.53 5.45
CA ILE A 34 -68.06 15.37 4.90
C ILE A 34 -66.96 15.85 3.95
N MET A 35 -67.27 16.77 3.03
CA MET A 35 -66.29 17.34 2.11
C MET A 35 -65.18 18.09 2.83
N GLU A 36 -65.51 18.83 3.89
CA GLU A 36 -64.56 19.51 4.76
C GLU A 36 -63.58 18.55 5.46
N ILE A 37 -64.06 17.40 5.93
CA ILE A 37 -63.23 16.35 6.55
C ILE A 37 -62.33 15.73 5.48
N CYS A 38 -62.89 15.36 4.31
CA CYS A 38 -62.12 14.80 3.19
C CYS A 38 -61.01 15.76 2.73
N SER A 39 -61.31 17.06 2.62
CA SER A 39 -60.31 18.06 2.25
C SER A 39 -59.15 18.12 3.26
N ARG A 40 -59.45 18.11 4.56
CA ARG A 40 -58.40 18.11 5.60
C ARG A 40 -57.57 16.83 5.57
N ALA A 41 -58.20 15.69 5.37
CA ALA A 41 -57.51 14.40 5.24
C ALA A 41 -56.57 14.38 4.03
N LEU A 42 -57.01 14.88 2.87
CA LEU A 42 -56.19 14.97 1.66
C LEU A 42 -55.02 15.93 1.83
N SER A 43 -55.23 17.10 2.45
CA SER A 43 -54.14 18.04 2.76
C SER A 43 -53.11 17.42 3.69
N PHE A 44 -53.55 16.69 4.72
CA PHE A 44 -52.66 15.99 5.64
C PHE A 44 -51.84 14.90 4.93
N TRP A 45 -52.49 14.07 4.12
CA TRP A 45 -51.81 13.05 3.31
C TRP A 45 -50.79 13.68 2.37
N THR A 46 -51.16 14.75 1.65
CA THR A 46 -50.26 15.47 0.74
C THR A 46 -49.04 16.01 1.49
N TYR A 47 -49.24 16.58 2.68
CA TYR A 47 -48.16 17.04 3.53
C TYR A 47 -47.24 15.89 3.96
N GLN A 48 -47.80 14.76 4.43
CA GLN A 48 -47.03 13.59 4.80
C GLN A 48 -46.18 13.07 3.64
N THR A 49 -46.77 12.88 2.45
CA THR A 49 -46.06 12.43 1.26
C THR A 49 -44.94 13.39 0.86
N THR A 50 -45.20 14.70 0.92
CA THR A 50 -44.19 15.72 0.59
C THR A 50 -43.04 15.71 1.60
N GLN A 51 -43.33 15.59 2.89
CA GLN A 51 -42.34 15.52 3.94
C GLN A 51 -41.48 14.25 3.86
N GLU A 52 -42.10 13.11 3.56
CA GLU A 52 -41.39 11.86 3.35
C GLU A 52 -40.44 11.97 2.15
N ALA A 53 -40.90 12.52 1.02
CA ALA A 53 -40.06 12.75 -0.16
C ALA A 53 -38.86 13.67 0.16
N CYS A 54 -39.11 14.78 0.87
CA CYS A 54 -38.05 15.72 1.29
C CYS A 54 -37.02 15.05 2.21
N PHE A 55 -37.48 14.24 3.17
CA PHE A 55 -36.60 13.51 4.07
C PHE A 55 -35.74 12.49 3.32
N GLN A 56 -36.35 11.72 2.42
CA GLN A 56 -35.62 10.77 1.56
C GLN A 56 -34.58 11.50 0.71
N GLU A 57 -34.93 12.63 0.08
CA GLU A 57 -34.00 13.45 -0.70
C GLU A 57 -32.80 13.92 0.14
N MET A 58 -33.04 14.39 1.37
CA MET A 58 -31.98 14.80 2.28
C MET A 58 -31.04 13.63 2.63
N MET A 59 -31.58 12.44 2.86
CA MET A 59 -30.81 11.23 3.12
C MET A 59 -29.95 10.84 1.91
N TYR A 60 -30.51 10.90 0.69
CA TYR A 60 -29.77 10.64 -0.55
C TYR A 60 -28.62 11.62 -0.74
N LYS A 61 -28.86 12.92 -0.57
CA LYS A 61 -27.80 13.95 -0.64
C LYS A 61 -26.68 13.70 0.37
N SER A 62 -27.04 13.37 1.62
CA SER A 62 -26.04 13.03 2.65
C SER A 62 -25.19 11.81 2.27
N LEU A 63 -25.80 10.81 1.62
CA LEU A 63 -25.08 9.63 1.15
C LEU A 63 -24.19 9.95 -0.04
N GLU A 64 -24.68 10.74 -0.99
CA GLU A 64 -23.93 11.21 -2.16
C GLU A 64 -22.72 12.06 -1.77
N ASP A 65 -22.86 12.93 -0.77
CA ASP A 65 -21.76 13.72 -0.20
C ASP A 65 -20.64 12.82 0.35
N LYS A 66 -21.01 11.79 1.12
CA LYS A 66 -20.06 10.82 1.69
C LYS A 66 -19.37 10.01 0.59
N TYR A 67 -20.11 9.58 -0.42
CA TYR A 67 -19.56 8.86 -1.57
C TYR A 67 -18.54 9.72 -2.33
N THR A 68 -18.92 10.96 -2.65
CA THR A 68 -18.06 11.93 -3.33
C THR A 68 -16.82 12.25 -2.51
N GLN A 69 -16.94 12.36 -1.18
CA GLN A 69 -15.81 12.58 -0.29
C GLN A 69 -14.84 11.38 -0.30
N LEU A 70 -15.37 10.16 -0.24
CA LEU A 70 -14.57 8.94 -0.28
C LEU A 70 -13.86 8.80 -1.63
N GLU A 71 -14.55 9.05 -2.73
CA GLU A 71 -13.97 9.04 -4.07
C GLU A 71 -12.79 10.00 -4.17
N LYS A 72 -12.94 11.24 -3.67
CA LYS A 72 -11.85 12.22 -3.62
C LYS A 72 -10.65 11.74 -2.81
N GLN A 73 -10.89 11.09 -1.67
CA GLN A 73 -9.80 10.53 -0.84
C GLN A 73 -9.05 9.43 -1.58
N VAL A 74 -9.76 8.50 -2.23
CA VAL A 74 -9.16 7.42 -3.01
C VAL A 74 -8.33 7.99 -4.17
N GLN A 75 -8.88 8.97 -4.91
CA GLN A 75 -8.15 9.63 -5.98
C GLN A 75 -6.90 10.38 -5.47
N SER A 76 -6.95 10.96 -4.27
CA SER A 76 -5.77 11.58 -3.64
C SER A 76 -4.70 10.55 -3.33
N LEU A 77 -5.06 9.48 -2.61
CA LEU A 77 -4.12 8.41 -2.25
C LEU A 77 -3.49 7.76 -3.48
N MET A 78 -4.27 7.58 -4.55
CA MET A 78 -3.74 7.08 -5.82
C MET A 78 -2.70 8.02 -6.43
N ARG A 79 -2.95 9.34 -6.43
CA ARG A 79 -1.98 10.33 -6.92
C ARG A 79 -0.72 10.35 -6.05
N ASP A 80 -0.89 10.31 -4.73
CA ASP A 80 0.22 10.33 -3.77
C ASP A 80 1.10 9.09 -3.96
N ALA A 81 0.50 7.90 -4.02
CA ALA A 81 1.21 6.65 -4.28
C ALA A 81 1.93 6.66 -5.64
N GLN A 82 1.28 7.19 -6.69
CA GLN A 82 1.90 7.30 -8.00
C GLN A 82 3.11 8.25 -7.99
N SER A 83 3.03 9.34 -7.22
CA SER A 83 4.14 10.28 -7.03
C SER A 83 5.31 9.65 -6.27
N GLU A 84 5.01 8.84 -5.25
CA GLU A 84 6.02 8.10 -4.48
C GLU A 84 6.72 7.04 -5.34
N VAL A 85 5.96 6.25 -6.11
CA VAL A 85 6.52 5.28 -7.07
C VAL A 85 7.46 5.96 -8.05
N THR A 86 7.06 7.10 -8.60
CA THR A 86 7.89 7.86 -9.56
C THR A 86 9.19 8.36 -8.91
N THR A 87 9.10 8.83 -7.66
CA THR A 87 10.27 9.29 -6.89
C THR A 87 11.23 8.14 -6.60
N LEU A 88 10.71 7.02 -6.08
CA LEU A 88 11.51 5.83 -5.77
C LEU A 88 12.16 5.23 -7.03
N GLN A 89 11.47 5.25 -8.18
CA GLN A 89 12.04 4.82 -9.45
C GLN A 89 13.24 5.69 -9.85
N LYS A 90 13.13 7.01 -9.67
CA LYS A 90 14.23 7.95 -9.95
C LYS A 90 15.41 7.71 -9.00
N ASP A 91 15.15 7.53 -7.71
CA ASP A 91 16.19 7.29 -6.70
C ASP A 91 16.91 5.97 -6.95
N MET A 92 16.17 4.91 -7.29
CA MET A 92 16.75 3.63 -7.69
C MET A 92 17.66 3.76 -8.92
N GLU A 93 17.25 4.52 -9.94
CA GLU A 93 18.05 4.76 -11.14
C GLU A 93 19.33 5.55 -10.82
N LEU A 94 19.25 6.54 -9.92
CA LEU A 94 20.41 7.29 -9.45
C LEU A 94 21.39 6.40 -8.67
N GLU A 95 20.90 5.55 -7.77
CA GLU A 95 21.77 4.67 -6.99
C GLU A 95 22.42 3.58 -7.87
N LYS A 96 21.73 3.11 -8.92
CA LYS A 96 22.30 2.22 -9.93
C LYS A 96 23.47 2.87 -10.67
N ARG A 97 23.32 4.12 -11.12
CA ARG A 97 24.39 4.88 -11.77
C ARG A 97 25.59 5.08 -10.85
N LYS A 98 25.33 5.49 -9.61
CA LYS A 98 26.38 5.67 -8.60
C LYS A 98 27.13 4.37 -8.29
N THR A 99 26.41 3.26 -8.19
CA THR A 99 27.01 1.93 -8.00
C THR A 99 27.90 1.56 -9.19
N HIS A 100 27.44 1.82 -10.41
CA HIS A 100 28.23 1.62 -11.63
C HIS A 100 29.51 2.46 -11.63
N ASP A 101 29.41 3.76 -11.36
CA ASP A 101 30.57 4.67 -11.33
C ASP A 101 31.61 4.29 -10.26
N LEU A 102 31.16 3.85 -9.08
CA LEU A 102 32.03 3.34 -8.02
C LEU A 102 32.73 2.04 -8.42
N ALA A 103 32.03 1.14 -9.10
CA ALA A 103 32.61 -0.11 -9.59
C ALA A 103 33.72 0.16 -10.63
N GLU A 104 33.51 1.11 -11.54
CA GLU A 104 34.54 1.54 -12.50
C GLU A 104 35.76 2.15 -11.79
N GLN A 105 35.55 3.03 -10.82
CA GLN A 105 36.63 3.62 -10.04
C GLN A 105 37.44 2.56 -9.27
N LEU A 106 36.77 1.59 -8.65
CA LEU A 106 37.42 0.50 -7.94
C LEU A 106 38.22 -0.39 -8.89
N GLN A 107 37.68 -0.68 -10.08
CA GLN A 107 38.40 -1.42 -11.11
C GLN A 107 39.67 -0.69 -11.56
N GLU A 108 39.58 0.62 -11.80
CA GLU A 108 40.73 1.44 -12.20
C GLU A 108 41.79 1.53 -11.09
N LYS A 109 41.37 1.73 -9.83
CA LYS A 109 42.28 1.68 -8.68
C LYS A 109 42.94 0.33 -8.53
N GLY A 110 42.22 -0.76 -8.78
CA GLY A 110 42.78 -2.12 -8.84
C GLY A 110 43.88 -2.24 -9.89
N ARG A 111 43.65 -1.74 -11.11
CA ARG A 111 44.68 -1.71 -12.18
C ARG A 111 45.91 -0.90 -11.77
N GLN A 112 45.72 0.28 -11.19
CA GLN A 112 46.81 1.14 -10.71
C GLN A 112 47.63 0.47 -9.61
N PHE A 113 46.96 -0.16 -8.65
CA PHE A 113 47.61 -0.90 -7.56
C PHE A 113 48.42 -2.07 -8.08
N SER A 114 47.86 -2.91 -8.97
CA SER A 114 48.61 -4.01 -9.59
C SER A 114 49.83 -3.52 -10.37
N LYS A 115 49.73 -2.40 -11.09
CA LYS A 115 50.85 -1.78 -11.79
C LYS A 115 51.95 -1.31 -10.84
N LEU A 116 51.57 -0.66 -9.74
CA LEU A 116 52.51 -0.20 -8.71
C LEU A 116 53.20 -1.37 -8.02
N GLN A 117 52.45 -2.42 -7.67
CA GLN A 117 53.00 -3.64 -7.07
C GLN A 117 54.02 -4.31 -7.98
N LEU A 118 53.71 -4.45 -9.28
CA LEU A 118 54.67 -4.97 -10.27
C LEU A 118 55.96 -4.13 -10.34
N MET A 119 55.88 -2.80 -10.23
CA MET A 119 57.06 -1.93 -10.20
C MET A 119 57.85 -2.09 -8.91
N TYR A 120 57.18 -2.14 -7.77
CA TYR A 120 57.81 -2.34 -6.46
C TYR A 120 58.57 -3.68 -6.41
N ASP A 121 57.96 -4.77 -6.87
CA ASP A 121 58.60 -6.09 -6.91
C ASP A 121 59.80 -6.13 -7.86
N LYS A 122 59.77 -5.36 -8.95
CA LYS A 122 60.93 -5.17 -9.84
C LYS A 122 62.06 -4.41 -9.14
N LEU A 123 61.75 -3.33 -8.44
CA LEU A 123 62.75 -2.51 -7.74
C LEU A 123 63.38 -3.30 -6.58
N LYS A 124 62.57 -3.98 -5.76
CA LYS A 124 63.03 -4.84 -4.66
C LYS A 124 63.98 -5.95 -5.15
N ARG A 125 63.66 -6.61 -6.28
CA ARG A 125 64.56 -7.60 -6.88
C ARG A 125 65.88 -6.98 -7.36
N ARG A 126 65.85 -5.78 -7.92
CA ARG A 126 67.05 -5.04 -8.37
C ARG A 126 67.89 -4.47 -7.22
N SER A 127 67.29 -4.12 -6.08
CA SER A 127 68.06 -3.67 -4.90
C SER A 127 68.75 -4.82 -4.17
N LEU A 128 68.20 -6.05 -4.26
CA LEU A 128 68.77 -7.25 -3.66
C LEU A 128 69.90 -7.90 -4.49
N VAL A 129 70.11 -7.47 -5.74
CA VAL A 129 71.17 -7.99 -6.64
C VAL A 129 71.78 -6.82 -7.42
N PRO A 130 73.04 -6.34 -7.19
CA PRO A 130 74.19 -7.00 -6.54
C PRO A 130 75.03 -6.15 -5.55
N ALA A 131 75.34 -6.73 -4.38
CA ALA A 131 76.64 -6.59 -3.70
C ALA A 131 77.43 -7.91 -3.74
N ILE A 132 77.18 -8.74 -4.76
CA ILE A 132 77.85 -10.02 -4.97
C ILE A 132 78.42 -10.02 -6.39
N GLN A 133 79.40 -9.14 -6.59
CA GLN A 133 80.48 -9.33 -7.55
C GLN A 133 81.76 -8.85 -6.88
N GLN A 134 82.18 -9.60 -5.87
CA GLN A 134 83.58 -9.78 -5.52
C GLN A 134 83.69 -10.98 -4.58
N THR A 135 84.78 -11.73 -4.77
CA THR A 135 85.22 -12.90 -3.99
C THR A 135 84.41 -14.18 -4.14
N VAL A 136 84.63 -14.80 -5.31
CA VAL A 136 85.08 -16.18 -5.47
C VAL A 136 85.72 -16.79 -4.20
N ASN A 137 85.19 -17.96 -3.79
CA ASN A 137 85.80 -19.03 -2.97
C ASN A 137 86.13 -18.74 -1.49
N ASN A 138 85.46 -19.43 -0.55
CA ASN A 138 85.95 -20.66 0.09
C ASN A 138 85.33 -20.89 1.50
N THR A 139 85.07 -22.16 1.80
CA THR A 139 85.07 -22.80 3.14
C THR A 139 83.91 -22.60 4.14
N THR A 140 83.16 -23.69 4.29
CA THR A 140 82.57 -24.33 5.49
C THR A 140 82.69 -23.65 6.87
N GLY A 141 81.54 -23.49 7.56
CA GLY A 141 81.47 -23.17 9.00
C GLY A 141 80.01 -23.00 9.48
N ILE A 142 79.71 -23.44 10.71
CA ILE A 142 78.38 -23.78 11.25
C ILE A 142 77.77 -22.66 12.13
N CYS A 143 76.43 -22.46 12.03
CA CYS A 143 75.40 -21.91 12.97
C CYS A 143 75.50 -20.47 13.54
N PRO A 144 74.43 -19.92 14.17
CA PRO A 144 73.00 -19.87 13.78
C PRO A 144 72.39 -18.44 13.94
N ILE A 145 71.53 -17.96 13.04
CA ILE A 145 70.77 -16.72 13.29
C ILE A 145 69.30 -16.86 12.83
N GLY A 146 68.42 -16.88 13.84
CA GLY A 146 67.14 -16.16 13.84
C GLY A 146 66.16 -16.47 12.72
N GLN A 147 65.38 -17.53 12.89
CA GLN A 147 64.07 -17.64 12.26
C GLN A 147 63.18 -16.53 12.84
N LEU A 148 62.87 -15.48 12.07
CA LEU A 148 61.73 -14.62 12.38
C LEU A 148 60.47 -15.32 11.87
N PRO A 149 59.47 -15.59 12.73
CA PRO A 149 58.21 -16.14 12.30
C PRO A 149 57.56 -15.15 11.34
N ILE A 150 57.17 -15.62 10.16
CA ILE A 150 56.31 -14.89 9.24
C ILE A 150 54.93 -14.88 9.91
N PRO A 151 54.35 -13.73 10.30
CA PRO A 151 52.96 -13.70 10.72
C PRO A 151 52.10 -14.05 9.51
N GLN A 152 51.47 -15.21 9.59
CA GLN A 152 50.62 -15.77 8.57
C GLN A 152 49.22 -15.18 8.72
N ASP A 153 49.06 -13.87 8.53
CA ASP A 153 47.79 -13.20 8.81
C ASP A 153 47.48 -12.01 7.90
N TYR A 154 47.69 -12.18 6.59
CA TYR A 154 47.18 -11.23 5.58
C TYR A 154 46.16 -11.83 4.61
N LEU A 155 45.68 -13.05 4.86
CA LEU A 155 44.55 -13.65 4.13
C LEU A 155 43.24 -13.64 4.94
N ALA A 156 43.12 -12.76 5.93
CA ALA A 156 41.90 -12.60 6.73
C ALA A 156 41.39 -11.14 6.73
N MET A 157 41.51 -10.43 5.61
CA MET A 157 40.72 -9.23 5.33
C MET A 157 39.97 -9.44 4.01
N ARG A 158 39.15 -10.49 3.98
CA ARG A 158 37.95 -10.51 3.15
C ARG A 158 37.03 -9.47 3.79
N GLU A 159 37.06 -8.24 3.30
CA GLU A 159 36.05 -7.26 3.67
C GLU A 159 34.68 -7.86 3.35
N GLN A 160 33.96 -8.12 4.44
CA GLN A 160 32.53 -8.25 4.44
C GLN A 160 32.00 -6.88 4.01
N THR A 161 31.42 -6.81 2.83
CA THR A 161 30.49 -5.73 2.50
C THR A 161 29.39 -5.71 3.58
N PRO A 162 29.10 -4.58 4.25
CA PRO A 162 28.04 -4.52 5.24
C PRO A 162 26.69 -4.37 4.54
N PHE A 163 26.28 -5.37 3.76
CA PHE A 163 24.91 -5.56 3.31
C PHE A 163 24.61 -7.06 3.24
N SER A 164 24.51 -7.67 4.43
CA SER A 164 23.69 -8.86 4.60
C SER A 164 22.29 -8.38 4.99
N SER A 165 21.43 -8.18 4.00
CA SER A 165 19.99 -8.11 4.21
C SER A 165 19.41 -9.47 3.85
N GLY A 166 19.26 -10.32 4.86
CA GLY A 166 18.39 -11.47 4.77
C GLY A 166 16.96 -11.00 4.55
N ILE A 167 16.43 -11.18 3.35
CA ILE A 167 15.00 -11.34 3.13
C ILE A 167 14.81 -12.80 2.74
N SER A 168 14.38 -13.59 3.73
CA SER A 168 13.85 -14.93 3.52
C SER A 168 12.53 -14.80 2.76
N SER A 169 12.59 -14.90 1.43
CA SER A 169 11.41 -15.01 0.59
C SER A 169 10.88 -16.44 0.68
N ASN A 170 9.75 -16.55 1.37
CA ASN A 170 8.96 -17.74 1.58
C ASN A 170 8.66 -18.45 0.25
N GLY A 171 9.03 -19.72 0.14
CA GLY A 171 8.55 -20.60 -0.91
C GLY A 171 7.14 -21.06 -0.58
N LYS A 172 6.16 -20.65 -1.40
CA LYS A 172 4.97 -21.46 -1.69
C LYS A 172 4.50 -21.16 -3.11
N ARG A 173 4.88 -22.09 -3.99
CA ARG A 173 4.28 -22.31 -5.30
C ARG A 173 2.99 -23.09 -5.06
N THR A 174 1.84 -22.50 -5.35
CA THR A 174 0.61 -23.24 -5.68
C THR A 174 0.11 -22.68 -6.99
N THR A 175 0.41 -23.42 -8.05
CA THR A 175 -0.35 -23.45 -9.28
C THR A 175 -1.73 -24.03 -8.98
N ASP A 176 -2.77 -23.31 -9.38
CA ASP A 176 -4.08 -23.77 -9.90
C ASP A 176 -4.83 -22.47 -10.20
N GLY A 177 -5.18 -22.12 -11.43
CA GLY A 177 -5.95 -22.92 -12.37
C GLY A 177 -7.32 -22.24 -12.49
N ASN A 178 -7.53 -21.56 -13.62
CA ASN A 178 -8.81 -21.20 -14.25
C ASN A 178 -10.05 -20.96 -13.36
N ASP A 179 -10.62 -19.76 -13.44
CA ASP A 179 -11.92 -19.62 -14.13
C ASP A 179 -12.26 -18.15 -14.41
N MET A 180 -12.31 -17.84 -15.70
CA MET A 180 -13.01 -16.68 -16.26
C MET A 180 -14.50 -16.85 -15.98
N ASN A 181 -15.13 -15.84 -15.37
CA ASN A 181 -16.59 -15.72 -15.40
C ASN A 181 -16.99 -14.50 -16.25
N PRO A 182 -17.48 -14.70 -17.48
CA PRO A 182 -18.13 -13.65 -18.25
C PRO A 182 -19.64 -13.79 -18.05
N ASN A 183 -20.27 -12.85 -17.34
CA ASN A 183 -21.70 -12.63 -17.53
C ASN A 183 -22.08 -11.16 -17.35
N PHE A 184 -21.85 -10.40 -18.41
CA PHE A 184 -22.55 -9.15 -18.68
C PHE A 184 -23.49 -9.44 -19.86
N GLN A 185 -24.77 -9.69 -19.57
CA GLN A 185 -25.80 -9.69 -20.60
C GLN A 185 -27.02 -8.90 -20.13
N GLN A 186 -26.93 -7.61 -20.40
CA GLN A 186 -27.94 -6.77 -21.00
C GLN A 186 -29.24 -7.50 -21.43
N LYS A 187 -30.37 -7.13 -20.83
CA LYS A 187 -31.67 -7.10 -21.52
C LYS A 187 -32.41 -5.83 -21.12
N GLY A 188 -32.40 -4.87 -22.03
CA GLY A 188 -33.47 -3.90 -22.20
C GLY A 188 -34.41 -4.42 -23.29
N ALA A 189 -35.71 -4.40 -22.99
CA ALA A 189 -36.84 -4.20 -23.87
C ALA A 189 -38.00 -3.80 -22.97
#